data_AF-A0AAV2T5K3-F1
#
_entry.id   AF-A0AAV2T5K3-F1
#
_cell.length_a   1.000
_cell.length_b   1.000
_cell.length_c   1.000
_cell.angle_alpha   90.00
_cell.angle_beta   90.00
_cell.angle_gamma   90.00
#
_symmetry.space_group_name_H-M   'P 1'
#
loop_
_entity.id
_entity.type
_entity.pdbx_description
1 polymer ?
#
loop_
_entity_poly.entity_id
_entity_poly.type
_entity_poly.pdbx_seq_one_letter_code
_entity_poly.pdbx_strand_id
1 'polypeptide(L)'
;MRTVLLAFVVLLFVHIAQQRRLLNKSVYMLPLKFDDGGRAYIKYDSRRFYNDRDEEVTVREGDCVWSLELEKPTKEERRDRAGFRTVTAYCDSQFTEM
;
A
#
# COMPACT_ATOMS: atom_id res chain seq x y z
N MET A 1 43.51 -12.78 25.58
CA MET A 1 42.89 -12.98 24.25
C MET A 1 41.42 -13.41 24.27
N ARG A 2 40.86 -13.97 25.37
CA ARG A 2 39.42 -14.31 25.45
C ARG A 2 38.48 -13.10 25.54
N THR A 3 38.91 -12.02 26.19
CA THR A 3 38.08 -10.83 26.46
C THR A 3 37.80 -9.98 25.22
N VAL A 4 38.74 -9.95 24.27
CA VAL A 4 38.61 -9.18 23.02
C VAL A 4 37.61 -9.83 22.07
N LEU A 5 37.51 -11.17 22.08
CA LEU A 5 36.58 -11.93 21.25
C LEU A 5 35.12 -11.70 21.66
N LEU A 6 34.85 -11.62 22.97
CA LEU A 6 33.52 -11.35 23.52
C LEU A 6 33.01 -9.95 23.14
N ALA A 7 33.87 -8.93 23.16
CA ALA A 7 33.51 -7.57 22.76
C ALA A 7 33.12 -7.48 21.27
N PHE A 8 33.83 -8.21 20.41
CA PHE A 8 33.52 -8.27 18.97
C PHE A 8 32.20 -8.97 18.67
N VAL A 9 31.89 -10.04 19.41
CA VAL A 9 30.60 -10.76 19.27
C VAL A 9 29.45 -9.88 19.73
N VAL A 10 29.58 -9.16 20.85
CA VAL A 10 28.55 -8.23 21.33
C VAL A 10 28.33 -7.07 20.34
N LEU A 11 29.39 -6.51 19.76
CA LEU A 11 29.29 -5.45 18.74
C LEU A 11 28.61 -5.93 17.44
N LEU A 12 28.84 -7.18 17.03
CA LEU A 12 28.14 -7.79 15.89
C LEU A 12 26.65 -7.95 16.16
N PHE A 13 26.24 -8.29 17.39
CA PHE A 13 24.81 -8.34 17.76
C PHE A 13 24.16 -6.96 17.84
N VAL A 14 24.88 -5.90 18.21
CA VAL A 14 24.35 -4.53 18.21
C VAL A 14 24.12 -3.99 16.79
N HIS A 15 24.91 -4.39 15.79
CA HIS A 15 24.65 -3.99 14.38
C HIS A 15 23.45 -4.70 13.75
N ILE A 16 23.01 -5.82 14.32
CA ILE A 16 21.80 -6.55 13.87
C ILE A 16 20.56 -6.01 14.60
N ALA A 17 20.73 -5.08 15.56
CA ALA A 17 19.64 -4.43 16.26
C ALA A 17 18.89 -3.47 15.31
N GLN A 18 17.90 -4.04 14.64
CA GLN A 18 16.59 -3.44 14.43
C GLN A 18 16.60 -2.02 13.83
N GLN A 19 16.84 -1.92 12.52
CA GLN A 19 16.09 -0.91 11.75
C GLN A 19 14.61 -1.31 11.78
N ARG A 20 13.89 -0.89 12.83
CA ARG A 20 12.42 -0.88 12.82
C ARG A 20 12.02 0.18 11.80
N ARG A 21 11.84 -0.24 10.54
CA ARG A 21 11.17 0.56 9.51
C ARG A 21 9.78 0.87 10.04
N LEU A 22 9.57 2.12 10.43
CA LEU A 22 8.27 2.62 10.83
C LEU A 22 7.45 2.76 9.54
N LEU A 23 6.35 2.01 9.45
CA LEU A 23 5.43 2.12 8.32
C LEU A 23 4.35 3.14 8.67
N ASN A 24 4.30 4.25 7.94
CA ASN A 24 3.20 5.18 7.99
C ASN A 24 2.01 4.60 7.21
N LYS A 25 0.92 4.32 7.91
CA LYS A 25 -0.36 3.92 7.31
C LYS A 25 -1.19 5.15 6.98
N SER A 26 -1.57 5.28 5.72
CA SER A 26 -2.54 6.28 5.25
C SER A 26 -3.71 5.59 4.56
N VAL A 27 -4.92 6.14 4.71
CA VAL A 27 -6.15 5.59 4.10
C VAL A 27 -6.77 6.66 3.21
N TYR A 28 -7.09 6.29 1.97
CA TYR A 28 -7.64 7.16 0.95
C TYR A 28 -8.93 6.56 0.40
N MET A 29 -9.79 7.42 -0.14
CA MET A 29 -10.94 7.00 -0.93
C MET A 29 -10.72 7.41 -2.38
N LEU A 30 -10.73 6.43 -3.29
CA LEU A 30 -10.66 6.70 -4.72
C LEU A 30 -12.04 6.55 -5.35
N PRO A 31 -12.44 7.47 -6.25
CA PRO A 31 -13.72 7.38 -6.91
C PRO A 31 -13.76 6.21 -7.88
N LEU A 32 -14.86 5.48 -7.86
CA LEU A 32 -15.17 4.47 -8.85
C LEU A 32 -15.55 5.16 -10.17
N LYS A 33 -14.92 4.76 -11.26
CA LYS A 33 -15.20 5.24 -12.61
C LYS A 33 -15.80 4.12 -13.44
N PHE A 34 -16.50 4.49 -14.50
CA PHE A 34 -17.13 3.54 -15.41
C PHE A 34 -16.68 3.84 -16.83
N ASP A 35 -16.21 2.82 -17.55
CA ASP A 35 -15.88 2.97 -18.97
C ASP A 35 -17.16 3.01 -19.84
N ASP A 36 -16.98 3.17 -21.15
CA ASP A 36 -18.10 3.26 -22.11
C ASP A 36 -18.91 1.94 -22.15
N GLY A 37 -18.28 0.81 -21.80
CA GLY A 37 -18.92 -0.49 -21.66
C GLY A 37 -19.60 -0.71 -20.30
N GLY A 38 -19.55 0.29 -19.40
CA GLY A 38 -20.15 0.20 -18.06
C GLY A 38 -19.35 -0.66 -17.09
N ARG A 39 -18.09 -1.01 -17.39
CA ARG A 39 -17.23 -1.71 -16.45
C ARG A 39 -16.64 -0.71 -15.46
N ALA A 40 -16.72 -1.08 -14.19
CA ALA A 40 -16.22 -0.26 -13.10
C ALA A 40 -14.71 -0.41 -12.96
N TYR A 41 -14.02 0.68 -12.70
CA TYR A 41 -12.58 0.70 -12.46
C TYR A 41 -12.18 1.83 -11.52
N ILE A 42 -11.10 1.63 -10.78
CA ILE A 42 -10.38 2.69 -10.09
C ILE A 42 -9.26 3.19 -11.00
N LYS A 43 -9.11 4.51 -11.12
CA LYS A 43 -7.91 5.12 -11.69
C LYS A 43 -6.96 5.49 -10.57
N TYR A 44 -5.77 4.91 -10.58
CA TYR A 44 -4.68 5.29 -9.67
C TYR A 44 -3.43 5.54 -10.51
N ASP A 45 -2.89 6.75 -10.39
CA ASP A 45 -1.88 7.30 -11.30
C ASP A 45 -2.29 7.12 -12.79
N SER A 46 -1.44 6.50 -13.62
CA SER A 46 -1.64 6.21 -15.03
C SER A 46 -2.36 4.89 -15.28
N ARG A 47 -2.60 4.10 -14.22
CA ARG A 47 -3.15 2.74 -14.29
C ARG A 47 -4.65 2.72 -14.03
N ARG A 48 -5.32 1.73 -14.64
CA ARG A 48 -6.73 1.41 -14.39
C ARG A 48 -6.82 0.01 -13.81
N PHE A 49 -7.51 -0.10 -12.68
CA PHE A 49 -7.74 -1.36 -11.99
C PHE A 49 -9.23 -1.66 -12.07
N TYR A 50 -9.60 -2.73 -12.77
CA TYR A 50 -11.00 -3.07 -13.00
C TYR A 50 -11.60 -3.84 -11.82
N ASN A 51 -12.77 -3.41 -11.36
CA ASN A 51 -13.50 -3.97 -10.23
C ASN A 51 -14.41 -5.13 -10.67
N ASP A 52 -13.87 -6.05 -11.47
CA ASP A 52 -14.62 -7.15 -12.07
C ASP A 52 -14.90 -8.29 -11.08
N ARG A 53 -14.05 -8.41 -10.05
CA ARG A 53 -14.14 -9.39 -8.97
C ARG A 53 -13.60 -8.82 -7.68
N ASP A 54 -14.07 -9.36 -6.57
CA ASP A 54 -13.59 -8.98 -5.24
C ASP A 54 -12.16 -9.47 -5.07
N GLU A 55 -11.21 -8.55 -5.12
CA GLU A 55 -9.79 -8.84 -4.96
C GLU A 55 -9.04 -7.67 -4.32
N GLU A 56 -7.92 -7.97 -3.68
CA GLU A 56 -6.98 -6.96 -3.21
C GLU A 56 -5.82 -6.86 -4.21
N VAL A 57 -5.54 -5.66 -4.68
CA VAL A 57 -4.41 -5.40 -5.59
C VAL A 57 -3.35 -4.58 -4.88
N THR A 58 -2.13 -5.11 -4.84
CA THR A 58 -0.98 -4.42 -4.28
C THR A 58 -0.16 -3.74 -5.37
N VAL A 59 0.14 -2.45 -5.19
CA VAL A 59 0.99 -1.65 -6.07
C VAL A 59 2.17 -1.11 -5.26
N ARG A 60 3.40 -1.36 -5.72
CA ARG A 60 4.62 -0.80 -5.12
C ARG A 60 5.08 0.43 -5.90
N GLU A 61 5.29 1.52 -5.19
CA GLU A 61 5.75 2.81 -5.74
C GLU A 61 6.74 3.43 -4.76
N GLY A 62 8.03 3.43 -5.13
CA GLY A 62 9.11 3.88 -4.25
C GLY A 62 9.11 3.11 -2.93
N ASP A 63 9.08 3.85 -1.82
CA ASP A 63 9.04 3.32 -0.46
C ASP A 63 7.61 3.01 0.04
N CYS A 64 6.60 3.11 -0.83
CA CYS A 64 5.21 2.88 -0.51
C CYS A 64 4.67 1.59 -1.13
N VAL A 65 3.88 0.88 -0.35
CA VAL A 65 3.05 -0.24 -0.78
C VAL A 65 1.59 0.17 -0.64
N TRP A 66 0.90 0.27 -1.76
CA TRP A 66 -0.52 0.60 -1.84
C TRP A 66 -1.32 -0.68 -1.98
N SER A 67 -2.37 -0.83 -1.19
CA SER A 67 -3.33 -1.92 -1.25
C SER A 67 -4.69 -1.33 -1.64
N LEU A 68 -5.22 -1.79 -2.78
CA LEU A 68 -6.50 -1.37 -3.33
C LEU A 68 -7.50 -2.51 -3.13
N GLU A 69 -8.59 -2.23 -2.43
CA GLU A 69 -9.70 -3.15 -2.26
C GLU A 69 -10.65 -3.00 -3.48
N LEU A 70 -10.55 -3.93 -4.42
CA LEU A 70 -11.36 -3.93 -5.65
C LEU A 70 -12.62 -4.75 -5.43
N GLU A 71 -13.61 -4.19 -4.74
CA GLU A 71 -14.93 -4.84 -4.63
C GLU A 71 -15.76 -4.61 -5.90
N LYS A 72 -16.52 -5.63 -6.32
CA LYS A 72 -17.52 -5.50 -7.38
C LYS A 72 -18.48 -4.35 -7.07
N PRO A 73 -18.88 -3.56 -8.07
CA PRO A 73 -19.83 -2.49 -7.85
C PRO A 73 -21.22 -3.03 -7.49
N THR A 74 -21.83 -2.42 -6.48
CA THR A 74 -23.20 -2.73 -6.07
C THR A 74 -24.20 -2.34 -7.17
N LYS A 75 -25.45 -2.78 -7.03
CA LYS A 75 -26.51 -2.40 -7.98
C LYS A 75 -26.73 -0.89 -8.02
N GLU A 76 -26.64 -0.23 -6.87
CA GLU A 76 -26.78 1.22 -6.73
C GLU A 76 -25.61 1.94 -7.39
N GLU A 77 -24.37 1.52 -7.13
CA GLU A 77 -23.19 2.11 -7.75
C GLU A 77 -23.20 1.98 -9.28
N ARG A 78 -23.68 0.84 -9.80
CA ARG A 78 -23.86 0.63 -11.25
C ARG A 78 -24.93 1.55 -11.83
N ARG A 79 -26.06 1.71 -11.13
CA ARG A 79 -27.17 2.58 -11.55
C ARG A 79 -26.74 4.04 -11.58
N ASP A 80 -26.07 4.49 -10.53
CA ASP A 80 -25.71 5.89 -10.34
C ASP A 80 -24.36 6.23 -11.00
N ARG A 81 -23.66 5.21 -11.53
CA ARG A 81 -22.32 5.30 -12.14
C ARG A 81 -21.33 6.04 -11.23
N ALA A 82 -21.45 5.81 -9.93
CA ALA A 82 -20.69 6.48 -8.89
C ALA A 82 -20.45 5.54 -7.71
N GLY A 83 -19.41 5.83 -6.93
CA GLY A 83 -19.02 5.04 -5.76
C GLY A 83 -17.59 5.37 -5.35
N PHE A 84 -17.12 4.75 -4.28
CA PHE A 84 -15.76 4.92 -3.78
C PHE A 84 -15.18 3.58 -3.36
N ARG A 85 -13.85 3.48 -3.42
CA ARG A 85 -13.11 2.33 -2.94
C ARG A 85 -12.01 2.78 -2.01
N THR A 86 -11.77 1.99 -0.98
CA THR A 86 -10.72 2.24 -0.01
C THR A 86 -9.38 1.84 -0.60
N VAL A 87 -8.40 2.70 -0.40
CA VAL A 87 -7.01 2.42 -0.70
C VAL A 87 -6.19 2.69 0.54
N THR A 88 -5.39 1.70 0.94
CA THR A 88 -4.47 1.84 2.06
C THR A 88 -3.05 1.92 1.55
N ALA A 89 -2.29 2.93 1.96
CA ALA A 89 -0.87 3.05 1.69
C ALA A 89 -0.07 2.76 2.95
N TYR A 90 0.98 1.95 2.81
CA TYR A 90 2.01 1.71 3.81
C TYR A 90 3.32 2.22 3.26
N CYS A 91 3.82 3.34 3.77
CA CYS A 91 5.07 3.93 3.33
C CYS A 91 6.14 3.80 4.41
N ASP A 92 7.34 3.40 4.02
CA ASP A 92 8.50 3.43 4.92
C ASP A 92 8.82 4.88 5.28
N SER A 93 8.72 5.23 6.56
CA SER A 93 9.14 6.52 7.05
C SER A 93 10.65 6.48 7.31
N GLN A 94 11.46 6.42 6.26
CA GLN A 94 12.86 6.81 6.40
C GLN A 94 12.87 8.33 6.52
N PHE A 95 12.76 8.85 7.76
CA PHE A 95 13.01 10.23 8.14
C PHE A 95 12.63 11.26 7.07
N THR A 96 11.35 11.63 7.00
CA THR A 96 10.94 12.87 6.34
C THR A 96 11.35 14.06 7.23
N GLU A 97 12.65 14.32 7.36
CA GLU A 97 13.13 15.66 7.71
C GLU A 97 13.24 16.43 6.40
N MET A 98 12.18 17.19 6.10
CA MET A 98 12.27 18.36 5.22
C MET A 98 12.24 19.61 6.09
#